data_AF-A0A0B2RGT8-F1
#
_entry.id   AF-A0A0B2RGT8-F1
#
_cell.length_a   1.000
_cell.length_b   1.000
_cell.length_c   1.000
_cell.angle_alpha   90.00
_cell.angle_beta   90.00
_cell.angle_gamma   90.00
#
_symmetry.space_group_name_H-M   'P 1'
#
loop_
_entity.id
_entity.type
_entity.pdbx_description
1 polymer ?
#
loop_
_entity_poly.entity_id
_entity_poly.type
_entity_poly.pdbx_seq_one_letter_code
_entity_poly.pdbx_strand_id
1 'polypeptide(L)'
;MSCKINSLSSPIPCKLYTKKPRLRRTNTILFSFSSSEKQQKTISTSTSIEAYTVSFKTEKGCKLGISRYPDFEYDAEGGMGTGVGAKVTENNNPANNDLPVSFDLETLYIPPLTSSTTKFLGFPLPPFLKIDIVPEAFHGSINQESGKVDLEFKAKFLFSAGSLYKAPPLMVKTVLTSEETKGTMRSGRGKRLDKEGKCRLVGVATIDPIDDFFMNSFLGLPTECLAELKAPWEGIRKQWLNYVETATHSLEHPKQTLEIMIKWQPPSQGWFSINTDDKVQGQDGIVGCGGLIRDANGHVCGFAKTNKLVLDLHCGAYEGLCMAQNRGLTAVGLKMDAQTVSQSLERTQEGCSSRRVV
;
A
#
# COMPACT_ATOMS: atom_id res chain seq x y z
N MET A 1 -12.12 -17.68 -73.09
CA MET A 1 -12.08 -19.15 -73.21
C MET A 1 -11.95 -19.73 -71.82
N SER A 2 -12.96 -20.49 -71.41
CA SER A 2 -13.12 -21.10 -70.10
C SER A 2 -12.25 -22.35 -69.96
N CYS A 3 -11.70 -22.60 -68.77
CA CYS A 3 -11.44 -23.95 -68.29
C CYS A 3 -12.17 -24.14 -66.95
N LYS A 4 -12.98 -25.20 -66.90
CA LYS A 4 -13.87 -25.61 -65.83
C LYS A 4 -13.37 -26.93 -65.22
N ILE A 5 -13.32 -26.96 -63.88
CA ILE A 5 -13.83 -27.99 -62.95
C ILE A 5 -13.13 -29.38 -62.94
N ASN A 6 -12.55 -29.79 -61.79
CA ASN A 6 -13.13 -30.83 -60.91
C ASN A 6 -12.39 -31.01 -59.58
N SER A 7 -13.20 -30.94 -58.52
CA SER A 7 -12.96 -31.21 -57.11
C SER A 7 -12.88 -32.70 -56.81
N LEU A 8 -12.19 -33.10 -55.73
CA LEU A 8 -12.54 -34.27 -54.90
C LEU A 8 -12.02 -34.09 -53.46
N SER A 9 -12.96 -33.76 -52.57
CA SER A 9 -13.13 -34.24 -51.19
C SER A 9 -11.93 -34.71 -50.34
N SER A 10 -11.76 -34.08 -49.17
CA SER A 10 -11.29 -34.72 -47.93
C SER A 10 -12.37 -35.70 -47.41
N PRO A 11 -12.04 -36.76 -46.62
CA PRO A 11 -11.95 -36.55 -45.16
C PRO A 11 -11.07 -37.56 -44.37
N ILE A 12 -10.97 -37.28 -43.05
CA ILE A 12 -10.77 -38.18 -41.88
C ILE A 12 -9.41 -38.04 -41.14
N PRO A 13 -9.44 -37.99 -39.79
CA PRO A 13 -8.47 -37.28 -38.97
C PRO A 13 -7.45 -38.22 -38.31
N CYS A 14 -6.18 -37.82 -38.31
CA CYS A 14 -5.17 -38.48 -37.50
C CYS A 14 -5.36 -38.11 -36.02
N LYS A 15 -6.00 -39.02 -35.26
CA LYS A 15 -6.00 -39.04 -33.80
C LYS A 15 -4.59 -39.36 -33.30
N LEU A 16 -3.88 -38.35 -32.81
CA LEU A 16 -2.70 -38.58 -31.96
C LEU A 16 -3.14 -38.60 -30.50
N TYR A 17 -3.10 -39.79 -29.91
CA TYR A 17 -3.28 -40.02 -28.49
C TYR A 17 -1.91 -39.93 -27.82
N THR A 18 -1.66 -38.87 -27.06
CA THR A 18 -0.49 -38.80 -26.17
C THR A 18 -0.94 -38.50 -24.75
N LYS A 19 -0.47 -39.35 -23.84
CA LYS A 19 -0.85 -39.44 -22.43
C LYS A 19 -0.55 -38.14 -21.69
N LYS A 20 -1.51 -37.68 -20.86
CA LYS A 20 -1.31 -36.63 -19.85
C LYS A 20 -0.30 -37.09 -18.79
N PRO A 21 0.78 -36.35 -18.51
CA PRO A 21 1.51 -36.52 -17.26
C PRO A 21 0.78 -35.75 -16.14
N ARG A 22 0.23 -36.49 -15.17
CA ARG A 22 -0.03 -35.95 -13.83
C ARG A 22 1.27 -36.10 -13.06
N LEU A 23 1.90 -35.01 -12.62
CA LEU A 23 2.83 -35.03 -11.48
C LEU A 23 3.04 -33.63 -10.89
N ARG A 24 2.53 -33.53 -9.65
CA ARG A 24 3.00 -32.79 -8.47
C ARG A 24 3.51 -31.34 -8.61
N ARG A 25 2.70 -30.46 -8.03
CA ARG A 25 2.98 -29.10 -7.58
C ARG A 25 3.99 -29.14 -6.43
N THR A 26 5.20 -28.64 -6.66
CA THR A 26 6.13 -28.24 -5.58
C THR A 26 6.99 -27.10 -6.10
N ASN A 27 6.56 -25.85 -5.90
CA ASN A 27 7.45 -24.69 -6.09
C ASN A 27 8.02 -24.32 -4.73
N THR A 28 9.13 -24.95 -4.39
CA THR A 28 10.04 -24.46 -3.34
C THR A 28 11.09 -23.64 -4.08
N ILE A 29 10.99 -22.31 -4.03
CA ILE A 29 12.01 -21.41 -4.59
C ILE A 29 12.98 -21.06 -3.46
N LEU A 30 14.23 -21.50 -3.59
CA LEU A 30 15.34 -21.12 -2.72
C LEU A 30 15.86 -19.73 -3.13
N PHE A 31 15.98 -18.81 -2.19
CA PHE A 31 16.73 -17.57 -2.36
C PHE A 31 18.23 -17.86 -2.21
N SER A 32 19.05 -17.53 -3.21
CA SER A 32 20.51 -17.52 -3.08
C SER A 32 21.00 -16.10 -2.90
N PHE A 33 21.35 -15.73 -1.66
CA PHE A 33 22.15 -14.54 -1.37
C PHE A 33 23.63 -14.94 -1.42
N SER A 34 24.41 -14.33 -2.31
CA SER A 34 25.87 -14.49 -2.31
C SER A 34 26.46 -13.53 -1.26
N SER A 35 26.81 -14.07 -0.10
CA SER A 35 27.74 -13.43 0.84
C SER A 35 28.79 -14.44 1.26
N SER A 36 30.06 -14.00 1.20
CA SER A 36 31.29 -14.77 1.29
C SER A 36 31.36 -15.83 2.40
N GLU A 37 32.09 -16.89 2.08
CA GLU A 37 32.35 -18.09 2.88
C GLU A 37 32.71 -17.80 4.35
N LYS A 38 32.01 -18.50 5.25
CA LYS A 38 32.59 -19.26 6.38
C LYS A 38 31.57 -20.29 6.87
N GLN A 39 31.91 -21.57 6.71
CA GLN A 39 31.14 -22.70 7.22
C GLN A 39 31.22 -22.77 8.75
N GLN A 40 30.08 -22.87 9.45
CA GLN A 40 29.74 -24.05 10.27
C GLN A 40 28.38 -23.94 11.00
N LYS A 41 27.65 -25.07 10.89
CA LYS A 41 26.73 -25.71 11.85
C LYS A 41 25.29 -25.17 12.00
N THR A 42 24.45 -25.78 11.19
CA THR A 42 23.02 -26.08 11.31
C THR A 42 22.41 -25.97 12.72
N ILE A 43 21.52 -24.99 12.89
CA ILE A 43 20.30 -25.12 13.69
C ILE A 43 19.16 -24.75 12.74
N SER A 44 18.32 -25.73 12.43
CA SER A 44 17.15 -25.57 11.59
C SER A 44 16.07 -24.82 12.37
N THR A 45 16.09 -23.50 12.33
CA THR A 45 14.94 -22.69 12.73
C THR A 45 14.10 -22.48 11.48
N SER A 46 12.98 -23.20 11.37
CA SER A 46 11.99 -22.99 10.33
C SER A 46 11.29 -21.65 10.56
N THR A 47 11.89 -20.56 10.11
CA THR A 47 11.24 -19.24 10.10
C THR A 47 10.08 -19.29 9.12
N SER A 48 8.83 -19.32 9.61
CA SER A 48 7.67 -19.17 8.74
C SER A 48 7.62 -17.72 8.25
N ILE A 49 8.10 -17.49 7.03
CA ILE A 49 7.91 -16.20 6.36
C ILE A 49 6.44 -16.12 5.99
N GLU A 50 5.66 -15.35 6.75
CA GLU A 50 4.33 -14.93 6.31
C GLU A 50 4.50 -14.00 5.11
N ALA A 51 4.45 -14.60 3.92
CA ALA A 51 4.45 -13.91 2.65
C ALA A 51 3.01 -13.54 2.28
N TYR A 52 2.78 -12.27 1.93
CA TYR A 52 1.47 -11.81 1.48
C TYR A 52 1.58 -11.08 0.15
N THR A 53 0.49 -11.10 -0.61
CA THR A 53 0.45 -10.54 -1.96
C THR A 53 0.23 -9.03 -1.91
N VAL A 54 1.09 -8.28 -2.61
CA VAL A 54 0.93 -6.85 -2.85
C VAL A 54 0.60 -6.65 -4.31
N SER A 55 -0.32 -5.74 -4.61
CA SER A 55 -0.62 -5.35 -5.99
C SER A 55 -0.87 -3.86 -6.07
N PHE A 56 -0.65 -3.28 -7.24
CA PHE A 56 -1.07 -1.91 -7.53
C PHE A 56 -1.62 -1.83 -8.93
N LYS A 57 -2.41 -0.78 -9.15
CA LYS A 57 -2.80 -0.32 -10.47
C LYS A 57 -2.40 1.14 -10.61
N THR A 58 -2.04 1.55 -11.81
CA THR A 58 -1.70 2.94 -12.09
C THR A 58 -2.94 3.71 -12.54
N GLU A 59 -2.98 5.00 -12.17
CA GLU A 59 -4.07 5.92 -12.49
C GLU A 59 -3.64 7.01 -13.48
N LYS A 60 -4.61 7.81 -13.90
CA LYS A 60 -4.37 9.03 -14.68
C LYS A 60 -3.56 10.06 -13.92
N GLY A 61 -3.00 11.00 -14.65
CA GLY A 61 -2.30 12.16 -14.08
C GLY A 61 -0.94 11.79 -13.48
N CYS A 62 -0.33 10.70 -13.96
CA CYS A 62 1.10 10.48 -13.84
C CYS A 62 1.84 11.52 -14.70
N LYS A 63 3.13 11.68 -14.45
CA LYS A 63 3.99 12.57 -15.25
C LYS A 63 5.33 11.94 -15.51
N LEU A 64 5.89 12.27 -16.65
CA LEU A 64 7.25 11.93 -17.00
C LEU A 64 7.94 13.20 -17.47
N GLY A 65 9.24 13.27 -17.31
CA GLY A 65 10.01 14.42 -17.78
C GLY A 65 11.45 14.00 -18.03
N ILE A 66 12.10 14.62 -19.01
CA ILE A 66 13.48 14.32 -19.37
C ILE A 66 14.18 15.58 -19.85
N SER A 67 15.43 15.75 -19.44
CA SER A 67 16.27 16.89 -19.82
C SER A 67 15.60 18.23 -19.50
N ARG A 68 15.85 19.24 -20.32
CA ARG A 68 15.23 20.56 -20.30
C ARG A 68 13.82 20.61 -20.90
N TYR A 69 13.27 19.48 -21.35
CA TYR A 69 11.92 19.47 -21.92
C TYR A 69 10.86 19.70 -20.83
N PRO A 70 9.75 20.39 -21.14
CA PRO A 70 8.59 20.41 -20.27
C PRO A 70 8.13 19.00 -19.88
N ASP A 71 7.49 18.88 -18.73
CA ASP A 71 6.95 17.61 -18.29
C ASP A 71 5.82 17.13 -19.22
N PHE A 72 5.85 15.83 -19.49
CA PHE A 72 4.85 15.11 -20.25
C PHE A 72 3.73 14.70 -19.29
N GLU A 73 2.49 15.03 -19.64
CA GLU A 73 1.34 14.40 -18.99
C GLU A 73 1.28 12.94 -19.46
N TYR A 74 1.19 12.02 -18.51
CA TYR A 74 1.18 10.61 -18.78
C TYR A 74 -0.07 9.97 -18.15
N ASP A 75 -0.95 9.49 -19.01
CA ASP A 75 -2.04 8.62 -18.62
C ASP A 75 -1.52 7.19 -18.55
N ALA A 76 -1.18 6.78 -17.33
CA ALA A 76 -0.71 5.44 -17.03
C ALA A 76 -1.88 4.48 -16.74
N GLU A 77 -3.14 4.85 -16.94
CA GLU A 77 -4.28 3.98 -16.64
C GLU A 77 -4.13 2.62 -17.32
N GLY A 78 -4.43 1.54 -16.58
CA GLY A 78 -4.33 0.16 -17.04
C GLY A 78 -2.99 -0.52 -16.76
N GLY A 79 -1.97 0.23 -16.33
CA GLY A 79 -0.77 -0.35 -15.74
C GLY A 79 -1.06 -1.07 -14.42
N MET A 80 -0.31 -2.12 -14.15
CA MET A 80 -0.51 -2.98 -12.99
C MET A 80 0.76 -3.72 -12.62
N GLY A 81 0.86 -4.14 -11.35
CA GLY A 81 1.88 -5.07 -10.92
C GLY A 81 1.41 -5.89 -9.74
N THR A 82 1.90 -7.13 -9.67
CA THR A 82 1.69 -8.02 -8.51
C THR A 82 3.04 -8.45 -7.95
N GLY A 83 3.09 -8.64 -6.64
CA GLY A 83 4.32 -8.89 -5.92
C GLY A 83 4.07 -9.56 -4.59
N VAL A 84 5.17 -9.83 -3.90
CA VAL A 84 5.18 -10.44 -2.57
C VAL A 84 5.81 -9.48 -1.59
N GLY A 85 5.17 -9.33 -0.43
CA GLY A 85 5.77 -8.70 0.73
C GLY A 85 6.09 -9.74 1.80
N ALA A 86 7.24 -9.60 2.45
CA ALA A 86 7.66 -10.48 3.52
C ALA A 86 7.52 -9.77 4.87
N LYS A 87 6.81 -10.38 5.82
CA LYS A 87 6.79 -9.91 7.21
C LYS A 87 8.12 -10.30 7.85
N VAL A 88 8.88 -9.33 8.33
CA VAL A 88 10.14 -9.60 9.06
C VAL A 88 9.77 -10.07 10.47
N THR A 89 9.73 -11.38 10.67
CA THR A 89 9.53 -11.98 12.00
C THR A 89 10.89 -12.13 12.71
N GLU A 90 11.08 -11.26 13.71
CA GLU A 90 11.93 -11.38 14.89
C GLU A 90 13.47 -11.16 14.81
N ASN A 91 13.93 -10.45 15.85
CA ASN A 91 15.26 -10.40 16.46
C ASN A 91 16.28 -9.31 16.09
N ASN A 92 15.98 -8.31 15.25
CA ASN A 92 16.83 -7.12 15.16
C ASN A 92 15.97 -5.85 15.04
N ASN A 93 15.97 -5.04 16.09
CA ASN A 93 15.32 -3.73 16.23
C ASN A 93 13.82 -3.65 15.85
N PRO A 94 12.89 -3.67 16.84
CA PRO A 94 11.46 -3.39 16.63
C PRO A 94 11.17 -1.94 16.19
N ALA A 95 12.19 -1.15 15.86
CA ALA A 95 12.07 0.26 15.49
C ALA A 95 11.78 0.48 14.00
N ASN A 96 11.95 -0.52 13.14
CA ASN A 96 11.78 -0.34 11.70
C ASN A 96 10.59 -1.15 11.18
N ASN A 97 9.42 -0.51 11.14
CA ASN A 97 8.17 -1.01 10.55
C ASN A 97 8.23 -1.10 9.01
N ASP A 98 9.41 -1.30 8.45
CA ASP A 98 9.69 -1.36 7.02
C ASP A 98 9.39 -2.75 6.48
N LEU A 99 8.44 -2.79 5.56
CA LEU A 99 7.92 -3.99 4.97
C LEU A 99 8.54 -4.19 3.60
N PRO A 100 9.48 -5.14 3.42
CA PRO A 100 10.10 -5.37 2.12
C PRO A 100 9.06 -5.92 1.14
N VAL A 101 9.05 -5.36 -0.07
CA VAL A 101 8.17 -5.74 -1.18
C VAL A 101 8.97 -5.98 -2.45
N SER A 102 8.59 -6.99 -3.22
CA SER A 102 9.20 -7.30 -4.51
C SER A 102 8.13 -7.66 -5.54
N PHE A 103 8.18 -7.00 -6.70
CA PHE A 103 7.22 -7.21 -7.78
C PHE A 103 7.70 -8.24 -8.79
N ASP A 104 6.75 -9.06 -9.23
CA ASP A 104 6.96 -10.01 -10.32
C ASP A 104 6.99 -9.28 -11.66
N LEU A 105 8.17 -9.26 -12.30
CA LEU A 105 8.41 -8.59 -13.56
C LEU A 105 7.64 -9.24 -14.72
N GLU A 106 7.26 -10.51 -14.63
CA GLU A 106 6.47 -11.18 -15.68
C GLU A 106 5.02 -10.66 -15.73
N THR A 107 4.51 -10.19 -14.59
CA THR A 107 3.15 -9.66 -14.45
C THR A 107 3.11 -8.13 -14.41
N LEU A 108 4.26 -7.47 -14.26
CA LEU A 108 4.37 -6.03 -14.21
C LEU A 108 4.16 -5.43 -15.61
N TYR A 109 3.09 -4.67 -15.77
CA TYR A 109 2.74 -3.98 -17.00
C TYR A 109 2.73 -2.47 -16.79
N ILE A 110 3.51 -1.75 -17.61
CA ILE A 110 3.56 -0.29 -17.65
C ILE A 110 3.13 0.16 -19.06
N PRO A 111 2.06 0.95 -19.22
CA PRO A 111 1.58 1.36 -20.52
C PRO A 111 2.65 2.12 -21.32
N PRO A 112 2.86 1.82 -22.60
CA PRO A 112 3.83 2.57 -23.41
C PRO A 112 3.39 4.02 -23.58
N LEU A 113 4.34 4.94 -23.78
CA LEU A 113 4.04 6.32 -24.14
C LEU A 113 3.73 6.37 -25.63
N THR A 114 2.52 6.81 -25.95
CA THR A 114 1.93 6.87 -27.29
C THR A 114 1.06 8.11 -27.39
N SER A 115 0.50 8.39 -28.57
CA SER A 115 -0.50 9.46 -28.75
C SER A 115 -1.72 9.30 -27.83
N SER A 116 -2.11 8.08 -27.46
CA SER A 116 -3.24 7.83 -26.56
C SER A 116 -2.93 8.01 -25.08
N THR A 117 -1.67 7.81 -24.67
CA THR A 117 -1.26 7.78 -23.25
C THR A 117 -0.44 8.98 -22.83
N THR A 118 0.00 9.83 -23.76
CA THR A 118 0.95 10.90 -23.45
C THR A 118 0.61 12.20 -24.15
N LYS A 119 0.67 13.31 -23.41
CA LYS A 119 0.59 14.66 -23.97
C LYS A 119 1.87 15.43 -23.67
N PHE A 120 2.39 16.08 -24.70
CA PHE A 120 3.51 17.02 -24.60
C PHE A 120 3.00 18.41 -24.96
N LEU A 121 3.16 19.37 -24.05
CA LEU A 121 2.61 20.74 -24.19
C LEU A 121 1.09 20.74 -24.47
N GLY A 122 0.35 19.81 -23.86
CA GLY A 122 -1.10 19.66 -24.03
C GLY A 122 -1.55 18.94 -25.30
N PHE A 123 -0.64 18.67 -26.24
CA PHE A 123 -0.93 17.93 -27.47
C PHE A 123 -0.57 16.45 -27.31
N PRO A 124 -1.36 15.51 -27.87
CA PRO A 124 -0.97 14.11 -27.97
C PRO A 124 0.44 13.96 -28.55
N LEU A 125 1.19 12.98 -28.03
CA LEU A 125 2.48 12.62 -28.61
C LEU A 125 2.29 12.33 -30.12
N PRO A 126 3.20 12.76 -31.01
CA PRO A 126 3.08 12.49 -32.43
C PRO A 126 2.83 10.99 -32.70
N PRO A 127 1.87 10.62 -33.58
CA PRO A 127 1.35 9.25 -33.67
C PRO A 127 2.37 8.20 -34.11
N PHE A 128 3.48 8.64 -34.70
CA PHE A 128 4.59 7.77 -35.08
C PHE A 128 5.59 7.54 -33.94
N LEU A 129 5.54 8.32 -32.86
CA LEU A 129 6.43 8.16 -31.72
C LEU A 129 5.84 7.18 -30.71
N LYS A 130 6.69 6.25 -30.27
CA LYS A 130 6.35 5.28 -29.23
C LYS A 130 7.55 5.05 -28.32
N ILE A 131 7.30 5.02 -27.01
CA ILE A 131 8.29 4.63 -26.02
C ILE A 131 7.74 3.45 -25.22
N ASP A 132 8.30 2.27 -25.43
CA ASP A 132 8.00 1.10 -24.60
C ASP A 132 8.83 1.13 -23.31
N ILE A 133 8.23 0.75 -22.19
CA ILE A 133 8.91 0.66 -20.90
C ILE A 133 8.99 -0.82 -20.52
N VAL A 134 10.21 -1.34 -20.40
CA VAL A 134 10.48 -2.74 -20.06
C VAL A 134 11.17 -2.80 -18.69
N PRO A 135 10.47 -3.18 -17.62
CA PRO A 135 11.04 -3.28 -16.28
C PRO A 135 12.14 -4.36 -16.18
N GLU A 136 13.20 -4.05 -15.42
CA GLU A 136 14.27 -4.98 -15.03
C GLU A 136 14.36 -5.19 -13.52
N ALA A 137 13.87 -4.24 -12.72
CA ALA A 137 13.75 -4.37 -11.27
C ALA A 137 12.63 -3.47 -10.76
N PHE A 138 11.80 -3.98 -9.86
CA PHE A 138 10.83 -3.20 -9.12
C PHE A 138 10.60 -3.80 -7.72
N HIS A 139 11.29 -3.26 -6.72
CA HIS A 139 11.26 -3.77 -5.34
C HIS A 139 11.69 -2.69 -4.36
N GLY A 140 11.45 -2.87 -3.08
CA GLY A 140 11.88 -1.92 -2.05
C GLY A 140 11.16 -2.14 -0.74
N SER A 141 10.78 -1.07 -0.05
CA SER A 141 10.14 -1.13 1.25
C SER A 141 8.95 -0.19 1.39
N ILE A 142 8.05 -0.58 2.29
CA ILE A 142 6.88 0.20 2.68
C ILE A 142 6.86 0.28 4.21
N ASN A 143 7.04 1.47 4.76
CA ASN A 143 6.92 1.67 6.19
C ASN A 143 5.44 1.67 6.58
N GLN A 144 5.02 0.66 7.34
CA GLN A 144 3.60 0.45 7.64
C GLN A 144 3.01 1.55 8.51
N GLU A 145 3.80 2.13 9.43
CA GLU A 145 3.34 3.13 10.37
C GLU A 145 3.24 4.52 9.73
N SER A 146 4.29 4.93 9.03
CA SER A 146 4.37 6.27 8.42
C SER A 146 3.69 6.34 7.05
N GLY A 147 3.48 5.20 6.39
CA GLY A 147 3.02 5.12 4.99
C GLY A 147 4.10 5.46 3.98
N LYS A 148 5.36 5.61 4.39
CA LYS A 148 6.47 5.89 3.48
C LYS A 148 6.70 4.70 2.55
N VAL A 149 6.92 4.97 1.27
CA VAL A 149 7.19 3.95 0.25
C VAL A 149 8.46 4.34 -0.49
N ASP A 150 9.43 3.43 -0.57
CA ASP A 150 10.65 3.60 -1.35
C ASP A 150 10.86 2.35 -2.21
N LEU A 151 10.81 2.50 -3.54
CA LEU A 151 10.94 1.39 -4.49
C LEU A 151 12.06 1.66 -5.47
N GLU A 152 13.07 0.80 -5.47
CA GLU A 152 14.03 0.74 -6.57
C GLU A 152 13.31 0.34 -7.85
N PHE A 153 13.46 1.19 -8.86
CA PHE A 153 12.91 0.99 -10.19
C PHE A 153 14.05 1.03 -11.20
N LYS A 154 14.14 -0.02 -12.00
CA LYS A 154 15.05 -0.12 -13.14
C LYS A 154 14.26 -0.55 -14.36
N ALA A 155 14.39 0.18 -15.46
CA ALA A 155 13.72 -0.18 -16.71
C ALA A 155 14.47 0.33 -17.93
N LYS A 156 14.25 -0.37 -19.06
CA LYS A 156 14.64 0.06 -20.40
C LYS A 156 13.51 0.86 -21.03
N PHE A 157 13.83 2.06 -21.52
CA PHE A 157 12.94 2.90 -22.30
C PHE A 157 13.33 2.78 -23.78
N LEU A 158 12.48 2.14 -24.56
CA LEU A 158 12.71 1.81 -25.97
C LEU A 158 12.01 2.83 -26.86
N PHE A 159 12.75 3.81 -27.37
CA PHE A 159 12.21 4.82 -28.27
C PHE A 159 12.15 4.32 -29.72
N SER A 160 11.02 4.57 -30.38
CA SER A 160 10.84 4.32 -31.81
C SER A 160 10.05 5.43 -32.49
N ALA A 161 10.38 5.70 -33.75
CA ALA A 161 9.68 6.63 -34.62
C ALA A 161 9.29 5.93 -35.93
N GLY A 162 8.02 5.56 -36.03
CA GLY A 162 7.47 4.76 -37.12
C GLY A 162 8.20 3.42 -37.28
N SER A 163 8.25 2.92 -38.51
CA SER A 163 9.06 1.74 -38.86
C SER A 163 10.52 2.09 -39.18
N LEU A 164 10.85 3.38 -39.25
CA LEU A 164 12.12 3.85 -39.83
C LEU A 164 13.23 3.98 -38.79
N TYR A 165 12.90 4.26 -37.54
CA TYR A 165 13.90 4.54 -36.51
C TYR A 165 13.58 3.86 -35.18
N LYS A 166 14.60 3.23 -34.59
CA LYS A 166 14.59 2.62 -33.26
C LYS A 166 15.91 2.94 -32.59
N ALA A 167 15.84 3.64 -31.45
CA ALA A 167 17.03 3.96 -30.67
C ALA A 167 17.45 2.75 -29.81
N PRO A 168 18.74 2.64 -29.45
CA PRO A 168 19.17 1.80 -28.34
C PRO A 168 18.38 2.14 -27.04
N PRO A 169 18.21 1.16 -26.13
CA PRO A 169 17.44 1.37 -24.91
C PRO A 169 18.08 2.44 -24.01
N LEU A 170 17.28 3.42 -23.57
CA LEU A 170 17.68 4.31 -22.48
C LEU A 170 17.47 3.58 -21.15
N MET A 171 18.55 3.37 -20.40
CA MET A 171 18.48 2.74 -19.09
C MET A 171 18.12 3.77 -18.03
N VAL A 172 17.03 3.55 -17.30
CA VAL A 172 16.61 4.39 -16.18
C VAL A 172 16.71 3.57 -14.90
N LYS A 173 17.49 4.05 -13.94
CA LYS A 173 17.59 3.50 -12.59
C LYS A 173 17.33 4.59 -11.57
N THR A 174 16.30 4.44 -10.75
CA THR A 174 15.95 5.43 -9.72
C THR A 174 15.29 4.75 -8.52
N VAL A 175 15.09 5.53 -7.45
CA VAL A 175 14.19 5.17 -6.35
C VAL A 175 12.92 5.99 -6.51
N LEU A 176 11.80 5.32 -6.76
CA LEU A 176 10.47 5.88 -6.70
C LEU A 176 10.05 5.98 -5.23
N THR A 177 10.08 7.18 -4.68
CA THR A 177 9.80 7.46 -3.26
C THR A 177 8.50 8.23 -3.08
N SER A 178 7.80 8.01 -1.97
CA SER A 178 6.68 8.85 -1.55
C SER A 178 7.11 10.17 -0.92
N GLU A 179 8.41 10.40 -0.73
CA GLU A 179 9.00 11.61 -0.19
C GLU A 179 9.36 12.63 -1.28
N GLU A 180 10.07 13.69 -0.88
CA GLU A 180 10.70 14.62 -1.80
C GLU A 180 11.99 14.04 -2.39
N THR A 181 12.16 14.20 -3.70
CA THR A 181 13.38 13.84 -4.43
C THR A 181 13.86 15.05 -5.23
N LYS A 182 15.17 15.27 -5.27
CA LYS A 182 15.78 16.43 -5.92
C LYS A 182 17.08 16.03 -6.60
N GLY A 183 17.12 16.24 -7.92
CA GLY A 183 18.34 16.26 -8.72
C GLY A 183 18.85 17.69 -8.94
N THR A 184 19.77 17.81 -9.88
CA THR A 184 20.42 19.05 -10.31
C THR A 184 19.45 19.96 -11.06
N MET A 185 18.63 19.39 -11.92
CA MET A 185 17.69 20.10 -12.80
C MET A 185 16.23 19.81 -12.44
N ARG A 186 15.93 18.61 -11.93
CA ARG A 186 14.56 18.14 -11.70
C ARG A 186 14.31 17.80 -10.24
N SER A 187 13.07 17.99 -9.79
CA SER A 187 12.63 17.60 -8.45
C SER A 187 11.17 17.17 -8.48
N GLY A 188 10.77 16.38 -7.50
CA GLY A 188 9.39 15.94 -7.33
C GLY A 188 9.07 15.72 -5.86
N ARG A 189 7.79 15.81 -5.51
CA ARG A 189 7.31 15.51 -4.16
C ARG A 189 6.21 14.46 -4.21
N GLY A 190 6.50 13.31 -3.62
CA GLY A 190 5.55 12.22 -3.47
C GLY A 190 4.43 12.53 -2.46
N LYS A 191 3.58 11.53 -2.24
CA LYS A 191 2.59 11.50 -1.17
C LYS A 191 2.63 10.09 -0.58
N ARG A 192 2.85 10.01 0.74
CA ARG A 192 2.82 8.74 1.49
C ARG A 192 1.50 8.00 1.26
N LEU A 193 1.59 6.68 1.40
CA LEU A 193 0.45 5.77 1.33
C LEU A 193 -0.56 6.14 2.42
N ASP A 194 -1.78 6.46 2.01
CA ASP A 194 -2.89 6.72 2.94
C ASP A 194 -3.72 5.46 3.23
N LYS A 195 -4.73 5.61 4.10
CA LYS A 195 -5.58 4.50 4.56
C LYS A 195 -6.43 3.93 3.43
N GLU A 196 -6.69 4.73 2.41
CA GLU A 196 -7.40 4.34 1.20
C GLU A 196 -6.49 3.57 0.23
N GLY A 197 -5.20 3.45 0.53
CA GLY A 197 -4.19 2.79 -0.30
C GLY A 197 -3.65 3.70 -1.41
N LYS A 198 -3.96 4.99 -1.42
CA LYS A 198 -3.47 5.92 -2.45
C LYS A 198 -2.08 6.41 -2.09
N CYS A 199 -1.20 6.39 -3.09
CA CYS A 199 0.16 6.87 -2.97
C CYS A 199 0.56 7.61 -4.25
N ARG A 200 1.47 8.59 -4.10
CA ARG A 200 2.17 9.21 -5.24
C ARG A 200 3.66 8.99 -5.03
N LEU A 201 4.29 8.29 -5.96
CA LEU A 201 5.72 8.06 -5.96
C LEU A 201 6.39 8.99 -6.96
N VAL A 202 7.57 9.49 -6.60
CA VAL A 202 8.39 10.35 -7.45
C VAL A 202 9.82 9.83 -7.48
N GLY A 203 10.46 9.91 -8.63
CA GLY A 203 11.86 9.53 -8.78
C GLY A 203 12.57 10.44 -9.77
N VAL A 204 13.79 10.82 -9.45
CA VAL A 204 14.71 11.50 -10.37
C VAL A 204 15.86 10.55 -10.68
N ALA A 205 16.25 10.47 -11.94
CA ALA A 205 17.34 9.60 -12.40
C ALA A 205 18.25 10.36 -13.35
N THR A 206 19.54 10.04 -13.34
CA THR A 206 20.46 10.42 -14.40
C THR A 206 20.45 9.35 -15.48
N ILE A 207 20.41 9.77 -16.73
CA ILE A 207 20.44 8.93 -17.92
C ILE A 207 21.77 9.15 -18.62
N ASP A 208 22.53 8.08 -18.81
CA ASP A 208 23.81 8.10 -19.50
C ASP A 208 23.64 8.14 -21.03
N PRO A 209 24.65 8.64 -21.77
CA PRO A 209 24.67 8.55 -23.22
C PRO A 209 24.57 7.10 -23.73
N ILE A 210 23.94 6.93 -24.88
CA ILE A 210 23.80 5.65 -25.58
C ILE A 210 24.58 5.66 -26.88
N ASP A 211 24.69 4.51 -27.54
CA ASP A 211 25.29 4.38 -28.88
C ASP A 211 24.34 4.91 -29.97
N ASP A 212 23.95 6.19 -29.83
CA ASP A 212 23.09 6.91 -30.77
C ASP A 212 23.34 8.42 -30.66
N PHE A 213 24.03 8.97 -31.65
CA PHE A 213 24.39 10.39 -31.69
C PHE A 213 23.18 11.32 -31.74
N PHE A 214 22.12 10.91 -32.48
CA PHE A 214 20.90 11.71 -32.59
C PHE A 214 20.22 11.82 -31.22
N MET A 215 20.03 10.71 -30.52
CA MET A 215 19.37 10.72 -29.20
C MET A 215 20.20 11.42 -28.13
N ASN A 216 21.52 11.22 -28.14
CA ASN A 216 22.43 11.93 -27.22
C ASN A 216 22.31 13.45 -27.42
N SER A 217 22.24 13.91 -28.67
CA SER A 217 22.12 15.34 -28.98
C SER A 217 20.71 15.87 -28.71
N PHE A 218 19.68 15.13 -29.12
CA PHE A 218 18.27 15.51 -28.97
C PHE A 218 17.89 15.64 -27.50
N LEU A 219 18.22 14.65 -26.69
CA LEU A 219 17.94 14.67 -25.24
C LEU A 219 19.00 15.44 -24.45
N GLY A 220 20.16 15.72 -25.03
CA GLY A 220 21.29 16.33 -24.33
C GLY A 220 21.84 15.40 -23.24
N LEU A 221 22.15 14.15 -23.58
CA LEU A 221 22.69 13.16 -22.66
C LEU A 221 24.19 13.44 -22.33
N PRO A 222 24.64 13.19 -21.09
CA PRO A 222 23.87 12.71 -19.94
C PRO A 222 22.87 13.76 -19.44
N THR A 223 21.70 13.30 -18.96
CA THR A 223 20.64 14.21 -18.52
C THR A 223 19.83 13.65 -17.37
N GLU A 224 18.94 14.46 -16.78
CA GLU A 224 18.03 14.00 -15.73
C GLU A 224 16.62 13.70 -16.27
N CYS A 225 16.00 12.64 -15.78
CA CYS A 225 14.57 12.39 -15.94
C CYS A 225 13.84 12.43 -14.60
N LEU A 226 12.55 12.76 -14.66
CA LEU A 226 11.59 12.73 -13.56
C LEU A 226 10.48 11.74 -13.90
N ALA A 227 10.08 10.94 -12.91
CA ALA A 227 8.86 10.17 -12.96
C ALA A 227 7.96 10.54 -11.77
N GLU A 228 6.67 10.77 -12.04
CA GLU A 228 5.61 10.91 -11.04
C GLU A 228 4.57 9.81 -11.32
N LEU A 229 4.48 8.84 -10.41
CA LEU A 229 3.59 7.69 -10.50
C LEU A 229 2.45 7.83 -9.48
N LYS A 230 1.21 7.80 -9.95
CA LYS A 230 0.02 7.70 -9.10
C LYS A 230 -0.49 6.28 -9.16
N ALA A 231 -0.47 5.61 -8.01
CA ALA A 231 -0.88 4.22 -7.91
C ALA A 231 -1.67 4.01 -6.62
N PRO A 232 -2.94 3.61 -6.68
CA PRO A 232 -3.60 2.90 -5.59
C PRO A 232 -3.01 1.50 -5.41
N TRP A 233 -2.70 1.16 -4.16
CA TRP A 233 -2.10 -0.10 -3.74
C TRP A 233 -3.17 -0.97 -3.09
N GLU A 234 -3.48 -2.08 -3.76
CA GLU A 234 -4.45 -3.07 -3.31
C GLU A 234 -3.72 -4.27 -2.67
N GLY A 235 -4.17 -4.68 -1.49
CA GLY A 235 -3.55 -5.77 -0.72
C GLY A 235 -2.93 -5.30 0.59
N ILE A 236 -2.14 -4.21 0.58
CA ILE A 236 -1.62 -3.59 1.82
C ILE A 236 -2.80 -3.11 2.68
N ARG A 237 -3.83 -2.52 2.04
CA ARG A 237 -5.08 -2.15 2.69
C ARG A 237 -5.80 -3.33 3.34
N LYS A 238 -5.92 -4.46 2.63
CA LYS A 238 -6.59 -5.67 3.14
C LYS A 238 -5.81 -6.28 4.30
N GLN A 239 -4.47 -6.24 4.27
CA GLN A 239 -3.64 -6.70 5.37
C GLN A 239 -3.67 -5.75 6.57
N TRP A 240 -3.68 -4.42 6.37
CA TRP A 240 -3.83 -3.45 7.47
C TRP A 240 -5.17 -3.60 8.15
N LEU A 241 -6.26 -3.70 7.36
CA LEU A 241 -7.60 -3.96 7.88
C LEU A 241 -7.66 -5.33 8.56
N ASN A 242 -7.13 -6.40 7.94
CA ASN A 242 -7.07 -7.73 8.57
C ASN A 242 -6.17 -7.75 9.81
N TYR A 243 -5.06 -7.02 9.88
CA TYR A 243 -4.19 -6.96 11.05
C TYR A 243 -4.89 -6.23 12.19
N VAL A 244 -5.57 -5.12 11.91
CA VAL A 244 -6.43 -4.42 12.88
C VAL A 244 -7.60 -5.33 13.32
N GLU A 245 -8.22 -6.05 12.39
CA GLU A 245 -9.35 -6.97 12.63
C GLU A 245 -8.91 -8.26 13.35
N THR A 246 -7.71 -8.77 13.09
CA THR A 246 -7.14 -9.96 13.74
C THR A 246 -6.52 -9.60 15.08
N ALA A 247 -5.93 -8.43 15.24
CA ALA A 247 -5.47 -7.91 16.54
C ALA A 247 -6.66 -7.63 17.47
N THR A 248 -7.81 -7.24 16.91
CA THR A 248 -9.08 -7.15 17.65
C THR A 248 -9.70 -8.52 17.92
N HIS A 249 -9.62 -9.49 16.99
CA HIS A 249 -10.07 -10.88 17.23
C HIS A 249 -9.17 -11.69 18.18
N SER A 250 -7.86 -11.45 18.20
CA SER A 250 -6.90 -12.15 19.08
C SER A 250 -7.02 -11.71 20.54
N LEU A 251 -7.79 -10.65 20.79
CA LEU A 251 -8.22 -10.24 22.14
C LEU A 251 -9.58 -10.83 22.52
N GLU A 252 -10.28 -11.50 21.58
CA GLU A 252 -11.39 -12.37 21.91
C GLU A 252 -10.87 -13.77 22.27
N HIS A 253 -10.59 -13.98 23.55
CA HIS A 253 -10.62 -15.33 24.11
C HIS A 253 -11.94 -16.03 23.73
N PRO A 254 -11.98 -17.37 23.56
CA PRO A 254 -13.24 -18.06 23.33
C PRO A 254 -14.22 -17.64 24.42
N LYS A 255 -15.30 -16.96 24.01
CA LYS A 255 -16.40 -16.57 24.88
C LYS A 255 -16.99 -17.86 25.46
N GLN A 256 -16.49 -18.27 26.63
CA GLN A 256 -17.37 -18.88 27.61
C GLN A 256 -18.31 -17.76 28.05
N THR A 257 -19.49 -17.71 27.43
CA THR A 257 -20.54 -16.78 27.83
C THR A 257 -21.05 -17.23 29.19
N LEU A 258 -20.41 -16.72 30.24
CA LEU A 258 -21.01 -16.63 31.55
C LEU A 258 -21.95 -15.42 31.50
N GLU A 259 -23.26 -15.67 31.49
CA GLU A 259 -24.25 -14.62 31.79
C GLU A 259 -24.10 -14.26 33.27
N ILE A 260 -23.24 -13.29 33.54
CA ILE A 260 -23.14 -12.69 34.86
C ILE A 260 -24.21 -11.62 34.94
N MET A 261 -25.14 -11.74 35.88
CA MET A 261 -26.11 -10.68 36.15
C MET A 261 -25.37 -9.49 36.79
N ILE A 262 -24.85 -8.59 35.96
CA ILE A 262 -24.22 -7.36 36.42
C ILE A 262 -25.33 -6.34 36.70
N LYS A 263 -25.78 -6.27 37.95
CA LYS A 263 -26.62 -5.16 38.40
C LYS A 263 -25.77 -3.88 38.38
N TRP A 264 -26.22 -2.86 37.65
CA TRP A 264 -25.57 -1.56 37.66
C TRP A 264 -25.42 -1.06 39.09
N GLN A 265 -24.20 -0.67 39.46
CA GLN A 265 -23.90 -0.03 40.74
C GLN A 265 -23.69 1.46 40.52
N PRO A 266 -24.37 2.33 41.30
CA PRO A 266 -24.15 3.77 41.25
C PRO A 266 -22.70 4.10 41.63
N PRO A 267 -22.10 5.14 41.03
CA PRO A 267 -20.81 5.64 41.48
C PRO A 267 -20.92 6.19 42.91
N SER A 268 -19.80 6.23 43.64
CA SER A 268 -19.72 6.83 44.98
C SER A 268 -20.20 8.28 44.96
N GLN A 269 -20.72 8.78 46.08
CA GLN A 269 -21.16 10.17 46.19
C GLN A 269 -20.05 11.14 45.76
N GLY A 270 -20.38 12.06 44.85
CA GLY A 270 -19.42 13.01 44.27
C GLY A 270 -18.68 12.51 43.02
N TRP A 271 -18.86 11.25 42.61
CA TRP A 271 -18.33 10.70 41.37
C TRP A 271 -19.39 10.60 40.27
N PHE A 272 -18.93 10.73 39.03
CA PHE A 272 -19.74 10.59 37.82
C PHE A 272 -19.24 9.39 36.99
N SER A 273 -20.14 8.59 36.44
CA SER A 273 -19.84 7.49 35.52
C SER A 273 -20.23 7.88 34.12
N ILE A 274 -19.28 7.88 33.18
CA ILE A 274 -19.54 7.97 31.74
C ILE A 274 -19.61 6.54 31.20
N ASN A 275 -20.72 6.18 30.57
CA ASN A 275 -20.88 4.92 29.86
C ASN A 275 -21.04 5.24 28.37
N THR A 276 -20.26 4.60 27.51
CA THR A 276 -20.27 4.87 26.06
C THR A 276 -20.58 3.62 25.27
N ASP A 277 -21.24 3.79 24.12
CA ASP A 277 -21.51 2.75 23.12
C ASP A 277 -21.24 3.36 21.73
N ASP A 278 -20.38 2.70 20.97
CA ASP A 278 -19.88 3.17 19.68
C ASP A 278 -20.27 2.17 18.59
N LYS A 279 -20.90 2.67 17.52
CA LYS A 279 -21.37 1.85 16.39
C LYS A 279 -20.84 2.38 15.07
N VAL A 280 -20.23 1.49 14.29
CA VAL A 280 -19.80 1.78 12.91
C VAL A 280 -20.84 1.27 11.92
N GLN A 281 -21.23 2.08 10.94
CA GLN A 281 -22.20 1.69 9.90
C GLN A 281 -21.58 1.74 8.49
N GLY A 282 -21.52 0.57 7.83
CA GLY A 282 -21.31 0.42 6.38
C GLY A 282 -19.88 0.69 5.86
N GLN A 283 -19.69 0.51 4.55
CA GLN A 283 -18.44 0.80 3.82
C GLN A 283 -18.10 2.30 3.74
N ASP A 284 -19.07 3.16 4.04
CA ASP A 284 -18.93 4.63 4.00
C ASP A 284 -18.29 5.21 5.27
N GLY A 285 -18.01 4.37 6.28
CA GLY A 285 -17.19 4.76 7.42
C GLY A 285 -17.84 5.78 8.37
N ILE A 286 -19.17 5.83 8.40
CA ILE A 286 -19.89 6.70 9.33
C ILE A 286 -19.86 6.04 10.71
N VAL A 287 -19.29 6.75 11.69
CA VAL A 287 -19.27 6.32 13.09
C VAL A 287 -20.32 7.12 13.85
N GLY A 288 -21.24 6.41 14.50
CA GLY A 288 -22.14 6.97 15.48
C GLY A 288 -21.64 6.59 16.87
N CYS A 289 -21.44 7.57 17.73
CA CYS A 289 -21.12 7.35 19.14
C CYS A 289 -22.18 7.95 20.04
N GLY A 290 -22.46 7.27 21.14
CA GLY A 290 -23.39 7.73 22.16
C GLY A 290 -22.92 7.38 23.56
N GLY A 291 -23.47 8.07 24.54
CA GLY A 291 -23.17 7.74 25.92
C GLY A 291 -24.03 8.46 26.94
N LEU A 292 -23.90 8.02 28.18
CA LEU A 292 -24.63 8.52 29.34
C LEU A 292 -23.65 8.88 30.44
N ILE A 293 -23.85 10.05 31.05
CA ILE A 293 -23.20 10.46 32.29
C ILE A 293 -24.20 10.28 33.43
N ARG A 294 -23.76 9.62 34.50
CA ARG A 294 -24.58 9.28 35.67
C ARG A 294 -23.88 9.65 36.97
N ASP A 295 -24.61 10.06 37.99
CA ASP A 295 -24.12 10.24 39.36
C ASP A 295 -24.71 9.18 40.30
N ALA A 296 -24.52 9.33 41.60
CA ALA A 296 -25.07 8.44 42.62
C ALA A 296 -26.62 8.40 42.64
N ASN A 297 -27.27 9.45 42.12
CA ASN A 297 -28.74 9.58 42.07
C ASN A 297 -29.33 9.03 40.76
N GLY A 298 -28.50 8.77 39.75
CA GLY A 298 -28.91 8.18 38.48
C GLY A 298 -28.43 8.99 37.28
N HIS A 299 -29.32 9.30 36.35
CA HIS A 299 -28.97 9.94 35.07
C HIS A 299 -28.72 11.44 35.23
N VAL A 300 -27.59 11.92 34.72
CA VAL A 300 -27.23 13.34 34.67
C VAL A 300 -27.45 13.91 33.26
N CYS A 301 -26.86 13.30 32.23
CA CYS A 301 -27.08 13.67 30.85
C CYS A 301 -26.66 12.58 29.87
N GLY A 302 -27.08 12.71 28.61
CA GLY A 302 -26.67 11.82 27.52
C GLY A 302 -26.09 12.62 26.36
N PHE A 303 -25.35 11.95 25.50
CA PHE A 303 -24.80 12.52 24.27
C PHE A 303 -24.90 11.51 23.12
N ALA A 304 -25.02 12.04 21.91
CA ALA A 304 -24.98 11.27 20.68
C ALA A 304 -24.35 12.13 19.59
N LYS A 305 -23.44 11.57 18.83
CA LYS A 305 -22.74 12.25 17.74
C LYS A 305 -22.49 11.30 16.59
N THR A 306 -22.62 11.82 15.38
CA THR A 306 -22.26 11.10 14.15
C THR A 306 -21.10 11.82 13.49
N ASN A 307 -20.04 11.10 13.18
CA ASN A 307 -18.86 11.65 12.52
C ASN A 307 -18.55 10.86 11.23
N LYS A 308 -18.12 11.57 10.18
CA LYS A 308 -17.70 10.99 8.89
C LYS A 308 -16.21 10.63 8.85
N LEU A 309 -15.50 10.76 9.97
CA LEU A 309 -14.09 10.43 10.09
C LEU A 309 -13.93 9.05 10.77
N VAL A 310 -13.46 8.07 9.99
CA VAL A 310 -13.15 6.66 10.37
C VAL A 310 -11.97 6.55 11.36
N LEU A 311 -11.45 7.66 11.86
CA LEU A 311 -10.19 7.71 12.60
C LEU A 311 -10.35 7.64 14.11
N ASP A 312 -11.57 7.62 14.63
CA ASP A 312 -11.78 7.73 16.08
C ASP A 312 -12.54 6.51 16.59
N LEU A 313 -11.82 5.41 16.81
CA LEU A 313 -12.36 4.17 17.38
C LEU A 313 -12.93 4.34 18.81
N HIS A 314 -12.89 5.56 19.37
CA HIS A 314 -13.42 5.86 20.70
C HIS A 314 -14.10 7.24 20.76
N CYS A 315 -14.80 7.65 19.69
CA CYS A 315 -15.45 8.96 19.67
C CYS A 315 -16.45 9.14 20.82
N GLY A 316 -17.05 8.06 21.34
CA GLY A 316 -17.89 8.13 22.52
C GLY A 316 -17.14 8.57 23.78
N ALA A 317 -15.94 8.03 24.00
CA ALA A 317 -15.10 8.38 25.15
C ALA A 317 -14.66 9.85 25.11
N TYR A 318 -14.18 10.31 23.95
CA TYR A 318 -13.76 11.69 23.77
C TYR A 318 -14.91 12.67 24.01
N GLU A 319 -16.07 12.45 23.38
CA GLU A 319 -17.24 13.32 23.55
C GLU A 319 -17.78 13.30 24.97
N GLY A 320 -17.77 12.13 25.64
CA GLY A 320 -18.18 12.01 27.03
C GLY A 320 -17.28 12.79 27.98
N LEU A 321 -15.95 12.73 27.79
CA LEU A 321 -14.98 13.45 28.60
C LEU A 321 -15.04 14.96 28.36
N CYS A 322 -15.15 15.40 27.09
CA CYS A 322 -15.36 16.81 26.76
C CYS A 322 -16.67 17.34 27.36
N MET A 323 -17.74 16.55 27.34
CA MET A 323 -19.01 16.93 27.95
C MET A 323 -18.90 17.05 29.48
N ALA A 324 -18.16 16.15 30.12
CA ALA A 324 -17.92 16.22 31.56
C ALA A 324 -17.09 17.45 31.94
N GLN A 325 -16.03 17.75 31.19
CA GLN A 325 -15.18 18.93 31.39
C GLN A 325 -15.97 20.23 31.20
N ASN A 326 -16.76 20.34 30.12
CA ASN A 326 -17.58 21.52 29.85
C ASN A 326 -18.64 21.77 30.92
N ARG A 327 -19.02 20.74 31.68
CA ARG A 327 -19.96 20.82 32.80
C ARG A 327 -19.28 20.96 34.16
N GLY A 328 -17.95 21.07 34.20
CA GLY A 328 -17.17 21.20 35.43
C GLY A 328 -17.21 19.95 36.31
N LEU A 329 -17.40 18.76 35.72
CA LEU A 329 -17.40 17.50 36.46
C LEU A 329 -15.95 17.03 36.66
N THR A 330 -15.50 16.91 37.91
CA THR A 330 -14.07 16.74 38.23
C THR A 330 -13.70 15.34 38.73
N ALA A 331 -14.67 14.51 39.12
CA ALA A 331 -14.46 13.14 39.58
C ALA A 331 -15.23 12.16 38.68
N VAL A 332 -14.63 11.79 37.55
CA VAL A 332 -15.31 11.09 36.47
C VAL A 332 -14.64 9.75 36.19
N GLY A 333 -15.40 8.66 36.21
CA GLY A 333 -14.99 7.33 35.77
C GLY A 333 -15.58 7.00 34.41
N LEU A 334 -14.74 6.61 33.46
CA LEU A 334 -15.15 6.18 32.13
C LEU A 334 -15.31 4.65 32.09
N LYS A 335 -16.45 4.18 31.61
CA LYS A 335 -16.77 2.76 31.40
C LYS A 335 -17.06 2.53 29.92
N MET A 336 -16.23 1.69 29.30
CA MET A 336 -16.35 1.26 27.90
C MET A 336 -16.33 -0.26 27.84
N ASP A 337 -17.11 -0.83 26.93
CA ASP A 337 -17.18 -2.27 26.67
C ASP A 337 -16.18 -2.68 25.56
N ALA A 338 -14.89 -2.44 25.81
CA ALA A 338 -13.82 -2.93 24.93
C ALA A 338 -12.73 -3.63 25.75
N GLN A 339 -12.62 -4.95 25.56
CA GLN A 339 -11.63 -5.83 26.18
C GLN A 339 -10.16 -5.44 25.85
N THR A 340 -9.96 -4.59 24.85
CA THR A 340 -8.66 -4.12 24.34
C THR A 340 -8.05 -2.97 25.15
N VAL A 341 -8.84 -2.19 25.90
CA VAL A 341 -8.36 -0.93 26.51
C VAL A 341 -7.84 -1.09 27.94
N SER A 342 -8.33 -2.08 28.70
CA SER A 342 -7.81 -2.35 30.05
C SER A 342 -6.29 -2.57 30.05
N GLN A 343 -5.74 -3.20 28.99
CA GLN A 343 -4.31 -3.48 28.89
C GLN A 343 -3.45 -2.26 28.50
N SER A 344 -3.98 -1.28 27.78
CA SER A 344 -3.21 -0.07 27.38
C SER A 344 -3.23 1.02 28.44
N LEU A 345 -4.28 1.09 29.27
CA LEU A 345 -4.32 2.01 30.40
C LEU A 345 -3.45 1.50 31.57
N GLU A 346 -3.41 0.18 31.78
CA GLU A 346 -2.58 -0.47 32.81
C GLU A 346 -1.08 -0.48 32.47
N ARG A 347 -0.70 -0.52 31.18
CA ARG A 347 0.72 -0.51 30.77
C ARG A 347 1.46 0.81 31.06
N THR A 348 0.72 1.84 31.49
CA THR A 348 1.28 3.09 32.03
C THR A 348 1.68 3.00 33.52
N GLN A 349 1.43 1.87 34.20
CA GLN A 349 1.69 1.74 35.64
C GLN A 349 3.07 1.18 36.02
N GLU A 350 3.84 0.63 35.10
CA GLU A 350 5.24 0.26 35.37
C GLU A 350 6.18 1.46 35.09
N GLY A 351 5.92 2.56 35.79
CA GLY A 351 6.59 3.84 35.55
C GLY A 351 6.22 4.98 36.49
N CYS A 352 5.98 4.71 37.77
CA CYS A 352 6.03 5.65 38.90
C CYS A 352 4.92 6.74 39.04
N SER A 353 4.08 6.52 40.06
CA SER A 353 3.34 7.44 40.95
C SER A 353 2.18 8.32 40.44
N SER A 354 1.06 8.20 41.16
CA SER A 354 -0.16 9.03 41.13
C SER A 354 0.09 10.50 40.77
N ARG A 355 -0.63 11.00 39.76
CA ARG A 355 -0.86 12.43 39.57
C ARG A 355 -2.34 12.77 39.60
N ARG A 356 -2.66 13.62 40.57
CA ARG A 356 -3.78 14.55 40.57
C ARG A 356 -3.63 15.43 39.33
N VAL A 357 -4.56 15.40 38.39
CA VAL A 357 -4.68 16.46 37.40
C VAL A 357 -5.57 17.51 38.06
N VAL A 358 -4.97 18.64 38.40
CA VAL A 358 -5.63 19.82 39.00
C VAL A 358 -6.50 20.49 37.95
#